data_AF-A0A3D0VL44-F1
#
_entry.id   AF-A0A3D0VL44-F1
#
_cell.length_a   1.000
_cell.length_b   1.000
_cell.length_c   1.000
_cell.angle_alpha   90.00
_cell.angle_beta   90.00
_cell.angle_gamma   90.00
#
_symmetry.space_group_name_H-M   'P 1'
#
loop_
_entity.id
_entity.type
_entity.pdbx_description
1 polymer ?
#
loop_
_entity_poly.entity_id
_entity_poly.type
_entity_poly.pdbx_seq_one_letter_code
_entity_poly.pdbx_strand_id
1 'polypeptide(L)'
;MKITILTLLGLLCLQGVNGQSFTIKNGSEQTCSGYFYDSGGKEGNYSTGEDYVFTLNSGSADAKLMVQFNLFRLNSEDWLAVYDGDYSETNLIDTYTSTNSIKENIKSASGTLTFVFHSGAESFEAGWEARVLCEKEELSAQARNIPKKGPGVLLTYSVRGVKSEADFALLEKKLKQEEYIVETSAYFEKEILWVRVKEFSYVDEIKSVLLSSQKEFGYEYSVDFVSSDEKKQ
;
A
#
# COMPACT_ATOMS: atom_id res chain seq x y z
N MET A 1 12.38 63.12 -1.93
CA MET A 1 11.83 61.99 -2.72
C MET A 1 11.37 60.93 -1.73
N LYS A 2 10.06 60.82 -1.47
CA LYS A 2 9.49 59.88 -0.47
C LYS A 2 9.18 58.57 -1.18
N ILE A 3 9.77 57.46 -0.73
CA ILE A 3 9.50 56.11 -1.20
C ILE A 3 8.37 55.54 -0.35
N THR A 4 7.20 55.36 -0.96
CA THR A 4 6.06 54.70 -0.32
C THR A 4 6.14 53.21 -0.63
N ILE A 5 6.42 52.38 0.38
CA ILE A 5 6.42 50.92 0.26
C ILE A 5 4.98 50.44 0.44
N LEU A 6 4.38 49.95 -0.65
CA LEU A 6 3.06 49.32 -0.66
C LEU A 6 3.26 47.84 -0.30
N THR A 7 3.12 47.48 0.98
CA THR A 7 3.10 46.07 1.40
C THR A 7 1.76 45.46 1.02
N LEU A 8 1.77 44.63 -0.03
CA LEU A 8 0.66 43.77 -0.42
C LEU A 8 0.52 42.65 0.63
N LEU A 9 -0.39 42.84 1.57
CA LEU A 9 -0.74 41.83 2.57
C LEU A 9 -1.53 40.71 1.86
N GLY A 10 -0.83 39.67 1.42
CA GLY A 10 -1.42 38.47 0.85
C GLY A 10 -2.32 37.81 1.89
N LEU A 11 -3.62 37.78 1.60
CA LEU A 11 -4.62 37.05 2.38
C LEU A 11 -4.32 35.56 2.24
N LEU A 12 -3.59 35.00 3.21
CA LEU A 12 -3.39 33.56 3.33
C LEU A 12 -4.72 32.94 3.75
N CYS A 13 -5.50 32.52 2.75
CA CYS A 13 -6.71 31.73 2.98
C CYS A 13 -6.25 30.41 3.61
N LEU A 14 -6.46 30.25 4.92
CA LEU A 14 -6.35 28.97 5.59
C LEU A 14 -7.49 28.10 5.07
N GLN A 15 -7.28 27.47 3.91
CA GLN A 15 -8.15 26.39 3.48
C GLN A 15 -7.90 25.24 4.45
N GLY A 16 -8.88 25.02 5.34
CA GLY A 16 -8.95 23.77 6.10
C GLY A 16 -8.92 22.62 5.10
N VAL A 17 -8.05 21.64 5.35
CA VAL A 17 -8.02 20.41 4.58
C VAL A 17 -9.29 19.64 4.93
N ASN A 18 -10.40 19.95 4.25
CA ASN A 18 -11.61 19.15 4.37
C ASN A 18 -11.28 17.78 3.80
N GLY A 19 -11.33 16.74 4.63
CA GLY A 19 -11.19 15.36 4.17
C GLY A 19 -12.24 15.08 3.09
N GLN A 20 -11.81 14.45 1.99
CA GLN A 20 -12.72 14.07 0.92
C GLN A 20 -13.82 13.18 1.50
N SER A 21 -15.07 13.48 1.16
CA SER A 21 -16.23 12.68 1.54
C SER A 21 -16.96 12.24 0.29
N PHE A 22 -17.43 11.00 0.28
CA PHE A 22 -18.19 10.44 -0.83
C PHE A 22 -19.26 9.49 -0.30
N THR A 23 -20.37 9.44 -1.01
CA THR A 23 -21.52 8.57 -0.74
C THR A 23 -21.52 7.43 -1.75
N ILE A 24 -22.17 6.32 -1.40
CA ILE A 24 -22.39 5.24 -2.35
C ILE A 24 -23.28 5.69 -3.52
N LYS A 25 -22.92 5.22 -4.72
CA LYS A 25 -23.60 5.46 -6.00
C LYS A 25 -23.06 4.46 -7.02
N ASN A 26 -23.69 4.34 -8.17
CA ASN A 26 -23.10 3.57 -9.26
C ASN A 26 -21.82 4.26 -9.78
N GLY A 27 -20.75 3.49 -9.95
CA GLY A 27 -19.49 3.94 -10.55
C GLY A 27 -18.27 3.67 -9.66
N SER A 28 -17.27 4.54 -9.75
CA SER A 28 -16.03 4.38 -9.00
C SER A 28 -15.42 5.72 -8.58
N GLU A 29 -14.59 5.68 -7.54
CA GLU A 29 -13.77 6.80 -7.11
C GLU A 29 -12.34 6.32 -6.81
N GLN A 30 -11.37 7.13 -7.23
CA GLN A 30 -9.97 6.91 -6.87
C GLN A 30 -9.65 7.75 -5.63
N THR A 31 -9.32 7.10 -4.53
CA THR A 31 -9.02 7.78 -3.27
C THR A 31 -8.11 6.94 -2.38
N CYS A 32 -7.43 7.62 -1.47
CA CYS A 32 -6.53 7.01 -0.51
C CYS A 32 -6.75 7.56 0.92
N SER A 33 -7.73 8.45 1.07
CA SER A 33 -8.12 9.02 2.35
C SER A 33 -9.49 9.68 2.21
N GLY A 34 -10.38 9.45 3.16
CA GLY A 34 -11.65 10.15 3.19
C GLY A 34 -12.67 9.47 4.09
N TYR A 35 -13.90 9.96 3.99
CA TYR A 35 -15.06 9.31 4.59
C TYR A 35 -15.99 8.78 3.49
N PHE A 36 -16.40 7.53 3.67
CA PHE A 36 -17.35 6.83 2.83
C PHE A 36 -18.64 6.65 3.60
N TYR A 37 -19.72 7.18 3.05
CA TYR A 37 -21.06 7.08 3.63
C TYR A 37 -21.98 6.27 2.73
N ASP A 38 -23.12 5.87 3.28
CA ASP A 38 -24.28 5.49 2.47
C ASP A 38 -24.80 6.68 1.63
N SER A 39 -25.91 6.48 0.93
CA SER A 39 -26.46 7.45 -0.03
C SER A 39 -27.01 8.72 0.64
N GLY A 40 -27.42 8.64 1.91
CA GLY A 40 -27.91 9.77 2.71
C GLY A 40 -26.80 10.71 3.19
N GLY A 41 -25.55 10.25 3.12
CA GLY A 41 -24.39 11.01 3.57
C GLY A 41 -24.32 11.15 5.08
N LYS A 42 -23.47 12.07 5.56
CA LYS A 42 -23.13 12.17 6.98
C LYS A 42 -24.31 12.39 7.93
N GLU A 43 -25.31 13.15 7.50
CA GLU A 43 -26.41 13.61 8.37
C GLU A 43 -27.75 12.95 8.01
N GLY A 44 -27.76 12.04 7.04
CA GLY A 44 -28.96 11.42 6.49
C GLY A 44 -28.88 9.90 6.50
N ASN A 45 -30.04 9.26 6.46
CA ASN A 45 -30.15 7.82 6.26
C ASN A 45 -30.21 7.51 4.76
N TYR A 46 -29.82 6.30 4.39
CA TYR A 46 -29.99 5.82 3.01
C TYR A 46 -31.47 5.72 2.62
N SER A 47 -31.77 5.81 1.32
CA SER A 47 -33.13 5.72 0.80
C SER A 47 -33.55 4.27 0.58
N THR A 48 -34.85 4.04 0.44
CA THR A 48 -35.42 2.73 0.07
C THR A 48 -35.25 2.43 -1.42
N GLY A 49 -35.14 1.15 -1.78
CA GLY A 49 -35.14 0.70 -3.19
C GLY A 49 -33.86 1.02 -3.95
N GLU A 50 -32.75 1.19 -3.23
CA GLU A 50 -31.42 1.42 -3.78
C GLU A 50 -30.73 0.12 -4.21
N ASP A 51 -30.10 0.18 -5.37
CA ASP A 51 -29.24 -0.88 -5.92
C ASP A 51 -27.97 -0.21 -6.49
N TYR A 52 -26.87 -0.29 -5.75
CA TYR A 52 -25.62 0.36 -6.11
C TYR A 52 -24.44 -0.61 -6.18
N VAL A 53 -23.62 -0.42 -7.21
CA VAL A 53 -22.28 -1.01 -7.33
C VAL A 53 -21.27 0.11 -7.37
N PHE A 54 -20.46 0.21 -6.32
CA PHE A 54 -19.49 1.29 -6.14
C PHE A 54 -18.09 0.75 -5.88
N THR A 55 -17.12 1.20 -6.67
CA THR A 55 -15.73 0.74 -6.55
C THR A 55 -14.81 1.85 -6.04
N LEU A 56 -14.07 1.56 -4.98
CA LEU A 56 -12.96 2.38 -4.52
C LEU A 56 -11.64 1.78 -4.99
N ASN A 57 -10.76 2.62 -5.54
CA ASN A 57 -9.41 2.23 -5.97
C ASN A 57 -8.36 3.16 -5.35
N SER A 58 -7.26 2.59 -4.85
CA SER A 58 -6.18 3.35 -4.20
C SER A 58 -5.39 4.27 -5.15
N GLY A 59 -5.51 4.06 -6.47
CA GLY A 59 -4.79 4.79 -7.51
C GLY A 59 -3.31 4.42 -7.63
N SER A 60 -2.82 3.47 -6.83
CA SER A 60 -1.42 3.04 -6.80
C SER A 60 -1.33 1.55 -6.49
N ALA A 61 -0.55 0.82 -7.30
CA ALA A 61 -0.34 -0.62 -7.11
C ALA A 61 0.29 -0.97 -5.74
N ASP A 62 1.03 -0.04 -5.13
CA ASP A 62 1.74 -0.20 -3.86
C ASP A 62 0.90 0.22 -2.63
N ALA A 63 -0.33 0.66 -2.86
CA ALA A 63 -1.25 1.10 -1.82
C ALA A 63 -2.46 0.16 -1.75
N LYS A 64 -2.68 -0.41 -0.57
CA LYS A 64 -3.82 -1.26 -0.24
C LYS A 64 -4.88 -0.44 0.49
N LEU A 65 -6.13 -0.54 0.04
CA LEU A 65 -7.23 0.12 0.72
C LEU A 65 -7.53 -0.59 2.04
N MET A 66 -7.72 0.21 3.09
CA MET A 66 -8.40 -0.19 4.31
C MET A 66 -9.63 0.70 4.52
N VAL A 67 -10.75 0.08 4.85
CA VAL A 67 -11.99 0.75 5.20
C VAL A 67 -12.37 0.37 6.64
N GLN A 68 -12.48 1.39 7.49
CA GLN A 68 -12.81 1.25 8.91
C GLN A 68 -14.21 1.78 9.15
N PHE A 69 -15.15 0.92 9.53
CA PHE A 69 -16.53 1.34 9.77
C PHE A 69 -16.65 1.89 11.20
N ASN A 70 -16.98 3.18 11.30
CA ASN A 70 -17.28 3.85 12.57
C ASN A 70 -18.75 3.63 12.97
N LEU A 71 -19.61 3.48 11.97
CA LEU A 71 -21.04 3.18 12.08
C LEU A 71 -21.41 2.18 10.98
N PHE A 72 -22.20 1.17 11.34
CA PHE A 72 -22.82 0.26 10.38
C PHE A 72 -24.14 -0.28 10.94
N ARG A 73 -25.27 0.13 10.35
CA ARG A 73 -26.64 -0.23 10.76
C ARG A 73 -27.52 -0.31 9.52
N LEU A 74 -27.98 -1.52 9.23
CA LEU A 74 -28.89 -1.80 8.12
C LEU A 74 -30.23 -2.33 8.65
N ASN A 75 -31.29 -2.19 7.87
CA ASN A 75 -32.57 -2.85 8.11
C ASN A 75 -32.44 -4.39 7.91
N SER A 76 -33.45 -5.17 8.33
CA SER A 76 -33.45 -6.63 8.25
C SER A 76 -33.40 -7.19 6.82
N GLU A 77 -33.89 -6.47 5.82
CA GLU A 77 -33.94 -6.92 4.42
C GLU A 77 -32.78 -6.37 3.57
N ASP A 78 -31.97 -5.47 4.15
CA ASP A 78 -30.90 -4.79 3.44
C ASP A 78 -29.57 -5.50 3.64
N TRP A 79 -28.68 -5.34 2.66
CA TRP A 79 -27.36 -5.94 2.72
C TRP A 79 -26.31 -5.13 1.96
N LEU A 80 -25.07 -5.25 2.44
CA LEU A 80 -23.87 -4.71 1.79
C LEU A 80 -22.89 -5.86 1.55
N ALA A 81 -22.65 -6.21 0.29
CA ALA A 81 -21.59 -7.15 -0.08
C ALA A 81 -20.32 -6.40 -0.44
N VAL A 82 -19.17 -6.89 0.03
CA VAL A 82 -17.86 -6.27 -0.22
C VAL A 82 -16.94 -7.27 -0.91
N TYR A 83 -16.30 -6.80 -1.97
CA TYR A 83 -15.42 -7.61 -2.84
C TYR A 83 -14.01 -7.01 -2.87
N ASP A 84 -12.98 -7.86 -2.88
CA ASP A 84 -11.60 -7.44 -3.13
C ASP A 84 -11.31 -7.44 -4.63
N GLY A 85 -11.45 -6.27 -5.26
CA GLY A 85 -11.37 -6.11 -6.71
C GLY A 85 -12.75 -6.03 -7.37
N ASP A 86 -12.87 -6.64 -8.55
CA ASP A 86 -14.08 -6.58 -9.37
C ASP A 86 -15.25 -7.34 -8.71
N TYR A 87 -16.48 -6.95 -9.04
CA TYR A 87 -17.71 -7.64 -8.63
C TYR A 87 -17.80 -9.04 -9.27
N SER A 88 -17.28 -10.04 -8.55
CA SER A 88 -17.23 -11.46 -8.94
C SER A 88 -17.35 -12.33 -7.68
N GLU A 89 -18.00 -13.49 -7.78
CA GLU A 89 -18.13 -14.44 -6.66
C GLU A 89 -16.77 -14.85 -6.08
N THR A 90 -15.73 -14.96 -6.91
CA THR A 90 -14.37 -15.33 -6.48
C THR A 90 -13.70 -14.27 -5.60
N ASN A 91 -14.21 -13.04 -5.63
CA ASN A 91 -13.63 -11.89 -4.94
C ASN A 91 -14.45 -11.48 -3.70
N LEU A 92 -15.55 -12.18 -3.40
CA LEU A 92 -16.42 -11.85 -2.27
C LEU A 92 -15.64 -12.00 -0.96
N ILE A 93 -15.55 -10.91 -0.20
CA ILE A 93 -15.03 -10.93 1.17
C ILE A 93 -16.13 -11.44 2.10
N ASP A 94 -17.27 -10.74 2.12
CA ASP A 94 -18.46 -11.13 2.89
C ASP A 94 -19.69 -10.32 2.44
N THR A 95 -20.87 -10.78 2.87
CA THR A 95 -22.15 -10.06 2.78
C THR A 95 -22.62 -9.70 4.18
N TYR A 96 -22.71 -8.41 4.44
CA TYR A 96 -23.11 -7.84 5.72
C TYR A 96 -24.59 -7.48 5.75
N THR A 97 -25.21 -7.69 6.90
CA THR A 97 -26.64 -7.46 7.14
C THR A 97 -26.84 -6.86 8.54
N SER A 98 -28.09 -6.60 8.92
CA SER A 98 -28.45 -6.22 10.31
C SER A 98 -28.01 -7.24 11.37
N THR A 99 -27.85 -8.52 11.02
CA THR A 99 -27.47 -9.60 11.94
C THR A 99 -26.02 -10.08 11.73
N ASN A 100 -25.47 -9.89 10.53
CA ASN A 100 -24.04 -10.06 10.23
C ASN A 100 -23.38 -8.69 10.05
N SER A 101 -23.09 -8.01 11.16
CA SER A 101 -22.49 -6.66 11.14
C SER A 101 -20.97 -6.71 10.94
N ILE A 102 -20.39 -5.64 10.39
CA ILE A 102 -18.95 -5.46 10.21
C ILE A 102 -18.28 -5.24 11.56
N LYS A 103 -17.34 -6.11 11.95
CA LYS A 103 -16.63 -6.05 13.24
C LYS A 103 -15.16 -5.68 13.12
N GLU A 104 -14.60 -5.82 11.94
CA GLU A 104 -13.18 -5.61 11.66
C GLU A 104 -12.99 -4.70 10.45
N ASN A 105 -11.78 -4.18 10.31
CA ASN A 105 -11.44 -3.35 9.16
C ASN A 105 -11.39 -4.20 7.90
N ILE A 106 -12.03 -3.73 6.82
CA ILE A 106 -11.95 -4.40 5.53
C ILE A 106 -10.69 -3.95 4.82
N LYS A 107 -9.85 -4.90 4.43
CA LYS A 107 -8.58 -4.65 3.72
C LYS A 107 -8.63 -5.28 2.34
N SER A 108 -8.13 -4.55 1.35
CA SER A 108 -7.94 -5.06 0.00
C SER A 108 -6.55 -5.63 -0.20
N ALA A 109 -6.43 -6.82 -0.77
CA ALA A 109 -5.18 -7.35 -1.31
C ALA A 109 -4.91 -6.82 -2.73
N SER A 110 -5.94 -6.42 -3.48
CA SER A 110 -5.80 -5.90 -4.86
C SER A 110 -5.48 -4.39 -4.94
N GLY A 111 -5.70 -3.63 -3.86
CA GLY A 111 -5.75 -2.16 -3.90
C GLY A 111 -7.11 -1.58 -4.32
N THR A 112 -8.11 -2.45 -4.53
CA THR A 112 -9.47 -2.10 -4.97
C THR A 112 -10.50 -2.79 -4.09
N LEU A 113 -11.56 -2.08 -3.69
CA LEU A 113 -12.74 -2.66 -3.04
C LEU A 113 -13.98 -2.30 -3.83
N THR A 114 -14.84 -3.27 -4.11
CA THR A 114 -16.17 -3.04 -4.68
C THR A 114 -17.24 -3.30 -3.64
N PHE A 115 -18.17 -2.36 -3.51
CA PHE A 115 -19.28 -2.37 -2.57
C PHE A 115 -20.57 -2.51 -3.37
N VAL A 116 -21.36 -3.53 -3.04
CA VAL A 116 -22.68 -3.76 -3.62
C VAL A 116 -23.72 -3.61 -2.52
N PHE A 117 -24.55 -2.58 -2.62
CA PHE A 117 -25.59 -2.28 -1.64
C PHE A 117 -26.97 -2.47 -2.25
N HIS A 118 -27.83 -3.14 -1.48
CA HIS A 118 -29.24 -3.29 -1.78
C HIS A 118 -30.06 -2.86 -0.57
N SER A 119 -31.12 -2.09 -0.84
CA SER A 119 -32.13 -1.74 0.16
C SER A 119 -33.54 -2.08 -0.32
N GLY A 120 -34.35 -2.62 0.59
CA GLY A 120 -35.75 -2.93 0.37
C GLY A 120 -36.67 -1.70 0.36
N ALA A 121 -37.97 -1.95 0.39
CA ALA A 121 -39.01 -0.92 0.23
C ALA A 121 -39.38 -0.18 1.53
N GLU A 122 -38.99 -0.68 2.72
CA GLU A 122 -39.36 -0.12 4.03
C GLU A 122 -38.15 0.27 4.90
N SER A 123 -37.03 0.56 4.26
CA SER A 123 -35.75 0.77 4.91
C SER A 123 -35.50 2.23 5.32
N PHE A 124 -35.24 2.47 6.61
CA PHE A 124 -34.74 3.75 7.12
C PHE A 124 -33.85 3.52 8.36
N GLU A 125 -32.60 3.11 8.13
CA GLU A 125 -31.58 3.00 9.18
C GLU A 125 -30.41 3.93 8.88
N ALA A 126 -29.56 4.13 9.89
CA ALA A 126 -28.45 5.09 9.82
C ALA A 126 -27.31 4.70 8.86
N GLY A 127 -27.44 3.57 8.14
CA GLY A 127 -26.49 3.16 7.10
C GLY A 127 -25.08 2.97 7.63
N TRP A 128 -24.12 3.66 7.02
CA TRP A 128 -22.74 3.59 7.46
C TRP A 128 -21.99 4.90 7.37
N GLU A 129 -21.04 5.04 8.28
CA GLU A 129 -19.92 5.96 8.18
C GLU A 129 -18.65 5.12 8.26
N ALA A 130 -17.82 5.20 7.22
CA ALA A 130 -16.54 4.53 7.19
C ALA A 130 -15.40 5.48 6.86
N ARG A 131 -14.26 5.29 7.50
CA ARG A 131 -13.01 5.97 7.16
C ARG A 131 -12.25 5.13 6.14
N VAL A 132 -11.93 5.75 5.02
CA VAL A 132 -11.07 5.17 4.00
C VAL A 132 -9.66 5.70 4.21
N LEU A 133 -8.69 4.79 4.17
CA LEU A 133 -7.28 5.09 4.15
C LEU A 133 -6.58 4.07 3.25
N CYS A 134 -5.46 4.44 2.65
CA CYS A 134 -4.53 3.41 2.22
C CYS A 134 -3.60 3.05 3.36
N GLU A 135 -3.45 1.77 3.59
CA GLU A 135 -2.16 1.26 4.01
C GLU A 135 -1.31 1.27 2.74
N LYS A 136 -0.27 2.11 2.71
CA LYS A 136 0.86 1.68 1.89
C LYS A 136 1.28 0.32 2.46
N GLU A 137 1.77 -0.57 1.60
CA GLU A 137 2.76 -1.53 2.08
C GLU A 137 3.89 -0.68 2.69
N GLU A 138 3.70 -0.28 3.94
CA GLU A 138 4.72 0.34 4.73
C GLU A 138 5.80 -0.72 4.72
N LEU A 139 6.95 -0.35 4.20
CA LEU A 139 8.20 -1.04 4.42
C LEU A 139 8.53 -1.14 5.93
N SER A 140 7.56 -1.14 6.84
CA SER A 140 7.70 -1.09 8.30
C SER A 140 7.83 -2.48 8.92
N ALA A 141 7.47 -3.56 8.21
CA ALA A 141 8.07 -4.86 8.49
C ALA A 141 9.52 -4.94 7.95
N GLN A 142 9.79 -4.25 6.83
CA GLN A 142 11.09 -4.21 6.13
C GLN A 142 12.14 -3.22 6.67
N ALA A 143 11.79 -2.24 7.50
CA ALA A 143 12.75 -1.24 8.01
C ALA A 143 13.77 -1.86 8.99
N ARG A 144 13.55 -3.12 9.40
CA ARG A 144 14.53 -3.93 10.12
C ARG A 144 15.61 -4.51 9.20
N ASN A 145 15.31 -4.73 7.92
CA ASN A 145 16.21 -5.36 6.94
C ASN A 145 16.89 -4.34 6.02
N ILE A 146 16.46 -3.09 5.93
CA ILE A 146 17.28 -2.08 5.24
C ILE A 146 18.48 -1.77 6.13
N PRO A 147 19.72 -1.96 5.65
CA PRO A 147 20.88 -1.66 6.46
C PRO A 147 20.87 -0.18 6.87
N LYS A 148 20.96 0.06 8.19
CA LYS A 148 20.95 1.42 8.73
C LYS A 148 22.15 2.19 8.19
N LYS A 149 22.08 3.53 8.22
CA LYS A 149 23.21 4.37 7.80
C LYS A 149 24.47 3.97 8.57
N GLY A 150 25.52 3.58 7.85
CA GLY A 150 26.78 3.07 8.39
C GLY A 150 27.97 3.54 7.54
N PRO A 151 29.20 3.22 7.96
CA PRO A 151 30.40 3.57 7.19
C PRO A 151 30.44 2.81 5.86
N GLY A 152 30.72 3.52 4.76
CA GLY A 152 30.75 2.95 3.42
C GLY A 152 29.48 3.22 2.60
N VAL A 153 29.43 2.65 1.40
CA VAL A 153 28.39 2.86 0.39
C VAL A 153 27.40 1.70 0.44
N LEU A 154 26.12 1.99 0.56
CA LEU A 154 25.05 1.01 0.41
C LEU A 154 24.74 0.82 -1.06
N LEU A 155 24.98 -0.38 -1.57
CA LEU A 155 24.61 -0.80 -2.91
C LEU A 155 23.35 -1.65 -2.84
N THR A 156 22.43 -1.43 -3.77
CA THR A 156 21.18 -2.21 -3.90
C THR A 156 21.23 -3.03 -5.16
N TYR A 157 20.98 -4.34 -5.02
CA TYR A 157 20.90 -5.29 -6.13
C TYR A 157 19.50 -5.93 -6.19
N SER A 158 19.04 -6.20 -7.41
CA SER A 158 17.94 -7.10 -7.68
C SER A 158 18.53 -8.47 -8.04
N VAL A 159 18.15 -9.51 -7.29
CA VAL A 159 18.65 -10.87 -7.44
C VAL A 159 17.48 -11.80 -7.73
N ARG A 160 17.13 -11.95 -9.01
CA ARG A 160 15.86 -12.57 -9.43
C ARG A 160 16.03 -14.03 -9.84
N GLY A 161 15.12 -14.88 -9.38
CA GLY A 161 15.10 -16.32 -9.70
C GLY A 161 15.79 -17.23 -8.67
N VAL A 162 16.19 -16.71 -7.51
CA VAL A 162 16.65 -17.53 -6.39
C VAL A 162 15.46 -18.29 -5.80
N LYS A 163 15.62 -19.60 -5.55
CA LYS A 163 14.49 -20.50 -5.29
C LYS A 163 14.07 -20.59 -3.83
N SER A 164 14.93 -20.18 -2.90
CA SER A 164 14.65 -20.27 -1.48
C SER A 164 15.37 -19.19 -0.67
N GLU A 165 14.80 -18.86 0.49
CA GLU A 165 15.42 -17.98 1.46
C GLU A 165 16.77 -18.53 1.97
N ALA A 166 16.90 -19.87 2.07
CA ALA A 166 18.14 -20.52 2.46
C ALA A 166 19.27 -20.31 1.44
N ASP A 167 18.96 -20.38 0.14
CA ASP A 167 19.94 -20.09 -0.91
C ASP A 167 20.32 -18.61 -0.91
N PHE A 168 19.35 -17.72 -0.67
CA PHE A 168 19.61 -16.28 -0.57
C PHE A 168 20.51 -15.94 0.64
N ALA A 169 20.30 -16.61 1.78
CA ALA A 169 21.16 -16.50 2.95
C ALA A 169 22.58 -17.03 2.70
N LEU A 170 22.74 -18.03 1.82
CA LEU A 170 24.05 -18.52 1.39
C LEU A 170 24.80 -17.50 0.53
N LEU A 171 24.09 -16.73 -0.31
CA LEU A 171 24.67 -15.59 -1.04
C LEU A 171 25.21 -14.52 -0.07
N GLU A 172 24.44 -14.16 0.96
CA GLU A 172 24.90 -13.23 1.99
C GLU A 172 26.13 -13.77 2.74
N LYS A 173 26.11 -15.06 3.10
CA LYS A 173 27.23 -15.72 3.78
C LYS A 173 28.51 -15.66 2.95
N LYS A 174 28.39 -15.82 1.63
CA LYS A 174 29.53 -15.76 0.71
C LYS A 174 30.07 -14.34 0.56
N LEU A 175 29.19 -13.35 0.41
CA LEU A 175 29.62 -11.93 0.41
C LEU A 175 30.33 -11.55 1.72
N LYS A 176 29.86 -12.03 2.88
CA LYS A 176 30.50 -11.77 4.18
C LYS A 176 31.93 -12.34 4.30
N GLN A 177 32.39 -13.16 3.36
CA GLN A 177 33.78 -13.64 3.31
C GLN A 177 34.72 -12.63 2.63
N GLU A 178 34.18 -11.66 1.91
CA GLU A 178 34.95 -10.65 1.19
C GLU A 178 35.33 -9.48 2.11
N GLU A 179 36.61 -9.10 2.13
CA GLU A 179 37.13 -8.09 3.08
C GLU A 179 36.58 -6.68 2.85
N TYR A 180 36.04 -6.39 1.66
CA TYR A 180 35.46 -5.09 1.32
C TYR A 180 33.98 -4.95 1.71
N ILE A 181 33.36 -6.02 2.20
CA ILE A 181 31.96 -6.06 2.63
C ILE A 181 31.87 -5.66 4.10
N VAL A 182 31.04 -4.66 4.39
CA VAL A 182 30.79 -4.14 5.74
C VAL A 182 29.57 -4.81 6.36
N GLU A 183 28.48 -4.87 5.61
CA GLU A 183 27.24 -5.51 6.03
C GLU A 183 26.46 -5.98 4.79
N THR A 184 25.65 -7.01 4.98
CA THR A 184 24.67 -7.45 4.01
C THR A 184 23.32 -7.54 4.68
N SER A 185 22.28 -7.35 3.89
CA SER A 185 20.93 -7.70 4.28
C SER A 185 20.12 -8.07 3.05
N ALA A 186 19.31 -9.12 3.17
CA ALA A 186 18.49 -9.64 2.09
C ALA A 186 17.00 -9.41 2.35
N TYR A 187 16.25 -9.34 1.25
CA TYR A 187 14.80 -9.45 1.26
C TYR A 187 14.34 -10.36 0.12
N PHE A 188 14.16 -11.63 0.46
CA PHE A 188 13.89 -12.71 -0.48
C PHE A 188 12.60 -12.50 -1.27
N GLU A 189 11.50 -12.14 -0.60
CA GLU A 189 10.17 -11.97 -1.22
C GLU A 189 10.11 -10.81 -2.22
N LYS A 190 11.06 -9.88 -2.16
CA LYS A 190 11.21 -8.79 -3.13
C LYS A 190 12.40 -8.96 -4.05
N GLU A 191 13.16 -10.06 -3.93
CA GLU A 191 14.36 -10.31 -4.72
C GLU A 191 15.39 -9.17 -4.60
N ILE A 192 15.52 -8.58 -3.40
CA ILE A 192 16.44 -7.46 -3.13
C ILE A 192 17.57 -7.90 -2.21
N LEU A 193 18.78 -7.45 -2.54
CA LEU A 193 19.95 -7.59 -1.69
C LEU A 193 20.61 -6.22 -1.50
N TRP A 194 20.76 -5.81 -0.24
CA TRP A 194 21.54 -4.65 0.13
C TRP A 194 22.93 -5.08 0.59
N VAL A 195 23.95 -4.41 0.08
CA VAL A 195 25.34 -4.70 0.38
C VAL A 195 26.03 -3.38 0.70
N ARG A 196 26.49 -3.20 1.94
CA ARG A 196 27.35 -2.07 2.26
C ARG A 196 28.80 -2.46 2.03
N VAL A 197 29.51 -1.62 1.29
CA VAL A 197 30.92 -1.79 0.96
C VAL A 197 31.75 -0.59 1.32
N LYS A 198 33.07 -0.77 1.40
CA LYS A 198 34.02 0.31 1.69
C LYS A 198 33.98 1.45 0.67
N GLU A 199 33.74 1.15 -0.61
CA GLU A 199 33.71 2.12 -1.72
C GLU A 199 32.82 1.61 -2.87
N PHE A 200 32.31 2.52 -3.69
CA PHE A 200 31.39 2.21 -4.80
C PHE A 200 32.02 1.35 -5.91
N SER A 201 33.35 1.31 -6.04
CA SER A 201 34.02 0.57 -7.12
C SER A 201 33.76 -0.93 -7.12
N TYR A 202 33.30 -1.53 -6.01
CA TYR A 202 33.08 -2.98 -5.89
C TYR A 202 31.79 -3.50 -6.56
N VAL A 203 31.11 -2.67 -7.36
CA VAL A 203 29.80 -3.05 -7.93
C VAL A 203 29.87 -4.33 -8.78
N ASP A 204 30.92 -4.46 -9.60
CA ASP A 204 31.12 -5.58 -10.52
C ASP A 204 31.69 -6.82 -9.80
N GLU A 205 32.52 -6.62 -8.78
CA GLU A 205 33.06 -7.66 -7.93
C GLU A 205 31.95 -8.37 -7.16
N ILE A 206 31.02 -7.61 -6.54
CA ILE A 206 29.84 -8.18 -5.87
C ILE A 206 29.02 -9.01 -6.85
N LYS A 207 28.76 -8.47 -8.05
CA LYS A 207 28.00 -9.20 -9.08
C LYS A 207 28.71 -10.50 -9.46
N SER A 208 30.03 -10.47 -9.59
CA SER A 208 30.84 -11.66 -9.89
C SER A 208 30.78 -12.71 -8.77
N VAL A 209 30.90 -12.29 -7.51
CA VAL A 209 30.77 -13.18 -6.34
C VAL A 209 29.39 -13.83 -6.31
N LEU A 210 28.33 -13.04 -6.50
CA LEU A 210 26.96 -13.53 -6.53
C LEU A 210 26.78 -14.57 -7.64
N LEU A 211 27.05 -14.23 -8.91
CA LEU A 211 26.84 -15.12 -10.06
C LEU A 211 27.69 -16.40 -9.98
N SER A 212 28.84 -16.39 -9.29
CA SER A 212 29.66 -17.59 -9.10
C SER A 212 28.94 -18.71 -8.33
N SER A 213 27.86 -18.42 -7.60
CA SER A 213 27.10 -19.41 -6.80
C SER A 213 26.06 -20.18 -7.61
N GLN A 214 25.74 -19.77 -8.84
CA GLN A 214 24.81 -20.48 -9.72
C GLN A 214 25.21 -21.94 -9.94
N LYS A 215 26.52 -22.20 -10.06
CA LYS A 215 27.06 -23.56 -10.21
C LYS A 215 26.83 -24.42 -8.96
N GLU A 216 26.93 -23.83 -7.78
CA GLU A 216 26.71 -24.51 -6.50
C GLU A 216 25.22 -24.79 -6.28
N PHE A 217 24.36 -23.85 -6.67
CA PHE A 217 22.91 -23.98 -6.53
C PHE A 217 22.28 -24.90 -7.59
N GLY A 218 22.98 -25.11 -8.71
CA GLY A 218 22.48 -25.93 -9.82
C GLY A 218 21.35 -25.27 -10.61
N TYR A 219 21.23 -23.94 -10.55
CA TYR A 219 20.27 -23.17 -11.34
C TYR A 219 20.75 -21.75 -11.61
N GLU A 220 20.16 -21.14 -12.64
CA GLU A 220 20.44 -19.78 -13.06
C GLU A 220 19.57 -18.76 -12.30
N TYR A 221 20.13 -17.60 -12.02
CA TYR A 221 19.43 -16.41 -11.53
C TYR A 221 20.11 -15.16 -12.09
N SER A 222 19.40 -14.03 -12.07
CA SER A 222 19.94 -12.75 -12.54
C SER A 222 20.36 -11.86 -11.39
N VAL A 223 21.40 -11.05 -11.60
CA VAL A 223 21.89 -10.06 -10.64
C VAL A 223 22.04 -8.72 -11.36
N ASP A 224 21.23 -7.74 -10.96
CA ASP A 224 21.21 -6.41 -11.53
C ASP A 224 21.49 -5.37 -10.46
N PHE A 225 22.43 -4.47 -10.72
CA PHE A 225 22.64 -3.29 -9.87
C PHE A 225 21.48 -2.32 -10.07
N VAL A 226 20.93 -1.83 -8.95
CA VAL A 226 19.75 -0.95 -8.95
C VAL A 226 20.15 0.48 -8.61
N SER A 227 20.83 0.70 -7.48
CA SER A 227 21.15 2.04 -6.97
C SER A 227 22.22 2.01 -5.87
N SER A 228 22.75 3.18 -5.54
CA SER A 228 23.62 3.40 -4.38
C SER A 228 23.14 4.58 -3.52
N ASP A 229 23.54 4.61 -2.24
CA ASP A 229 23.30 5.74 -1.33
C ASP A 229 24.36 6.86 -1.43
N GLU A 230 25.36 6.71 -2.32
CA GLU A 230 26.26 7.80 -2.65
C GLU A 230 25.46 8.96 -3.24
N LYS A 231 25.53 10.10 -2.56
CA LYS A 231 24.93 11.35 -3.04
C LYS A 231 25.45 11.60 -4.46
N LYS A 232 24.54 11.90 -5.39
CA LYS A 232 24.88 12.67 -6.60
C LYS A 232 25.67 13.90 -6.13
N GLN A 233 26.98 13.88 -6.30
CA GLN A 233 27.78 15.11 -6.34
C GLN A 233 27.42 15.87 -7.61
#